data_AF-A0A4Q2ZXK2-F1
#
_entry.id   AF-A0A4Q2ZXK2-F1
#
_cell.length_a   1.000
_cell.length_b   1.000
_cell.length_c   1.000
_cell.angle_alpha   90.00
_cell.angle_beta   90.00
_cell.angle_gamma   90.00
#
_symmetry.space_group_name_H-M   'P 1'
#
loop_
_entity.id
_entity.type
_entity.pdbx_description
1 polymer ?
#
loop_
_entity_poly.entity_id
_entity_poly.type
_entity_poly.pdbx_seq_one_letter_code
_entity_poly.pdbx_strand_id
1 'polypeptide(L)'
;MKFDHDGETFEGGSVHIDNKSFRNCTFNGVVIQYAGGPVEMEGCHMNNFSFQFGGDLAHGMYTLYQLFGTEGMLQIIRGFTDPQPGQVPIDIRK
;
A
#
# COMPACT_ATOMS: atom_id res chain seq x y z
N MET A 1 0.40 10.89 -21.87
CA MET A 1 1.11 10.90 -20.58
C MET A 1 2.42 10.16 -20.76
N LYS A 2 3.54 10.61 -20.17
CA LYS A 2 4.82 9.89 -20.22
C LYS A 2 4.99 9.18 -18.88
N PHE A 3 5.22 7.87 -18.93
CA PHE A 3 5.53 7.07 -17.73
C PHE A 3 7.01 7.20 -17.38
N ASP A 4 7.33 7.17 -16.09
CA ASP A 4 8.72 7.16 -15.60
C ASP A 4 9.40 5.82 -15.92
N HIS A 5 8.63 4.73 -15.87
CA HIS A 5 9.05 3.37 -16.18
C HIS A 5 8.04 2.68 -17.10
N ASP A 6 8.52 1.99 -18.15
CA ASP A 6 7.67 1.36 -19.16
C ASP A 6 8.25 0.02 -19.63
N GLY A 7 7.58 -1.09 -19.31
CA GLY A 7 8.01 -2.45 -19.66
C GLY A 7 9.17 -3.01 -18.82
N GLU A 8 9.53 -2.35 -17.73
CA GLU A 8 10.66 -2.73 -16.89
C GLU A 8 10.32 -3.88 -15.92
N THR A 9 11.32 -4.68 -15.57
CA THR A 9 11.20 -5.71 -14.51
C THR A 9 12.12 -5.35 -13.35
N PHE A 10 11.54 -5.22 -12.17
CA PHE A 10 12.24 -5.01 -10.90
C PHE A 10 12.33 -6.35 -10.18
N GLU A 11 13.55 -6.85 -9.95
CA GLU A 11 13.78 -8.14 -9.30
C GLU A 11 14.62 -8.00 -8.04
N GLY A 12 14.07 -8.46 -6.92
CA GLY A 12 14.73 -8.34 -5.62
C GLY A 12 14.90 -6.89 -5.16
N GLY A 13 15.33 -6.72 -3.90
CA GLY A 13 15.65 -5.41 -3.35
C GLY A 13 14.42 -4.53 -3.08
N SER A 14 14.64 -3.21 -3.04
CA SER A 14 13.62 -2.23 -2.69
C SER A 14 13.29 -1.29 -3.84
N VAL A 15 12.01 -0.98 -4.04
CA VAL A 15 11.54 -0.03 -5.06
C VAL A 15 10.71 1.06 -4.40
N HIS A 16 11.19 2.31 -4.52
CA HIS A 16 10.45 3.48 -4.06
C HIS A 16 9.45 3.94 -5.14
N ILE A 17 8.18 4.09 -4.78
CA ILE A 17 7.09 4.32 -5.76
C ILE A 17 6.43 5.70 -5.66
N ASP A 18 6.73 6.50 -4.63
CA ASP A 18 6.15 7.83 -4.49
C ASP A 18 6.57 8.77 -5.64
N ASN A 19 5.60 9.53 -6.15
CA ASN A 19 5.74 10.47 -7.26
C ASN A 19 6.25 9.81 -8.55
N LYS A 20 5.88 8.55 -8.79
CA LYS A 20 6.27 7.80 -9.99
C LYS A 20 5.08 7.20 -10.71
N SER A 21 5.27 7.00 -12.00
CA SER A 21 4.33 6.39 -12.91
C SER A 21 4.96 5.18 -13.61
N PHE A 22 4.26 4.04 -13.58
CA PHE A 22 4.73 2.76 -14.11
C PHE A 22 3.73 2.19 -15.10
N ARG A 23 4.22 1.71 -16.25
CA ARG A 23 3.40 1.02 -17.25
C ARG A 23 3.99 -0.33 -17.62
N ASN A 24 3.15 -1.36 -17.68
CA ASN A 24 3.51 -2.72 -18.09
C ASN A 24 4.76 -3.29 -17.36
N CYS A 25 5.00 -2.84 -16.13
CA CYS A 25 6.17 -3.25 -15.35
C CYS A 25 5.88 -4.54 -14.57
N THR A 26 6.93 -5.30 -14.26
CA THR A 26 6.84 -6.47 -13.38
C THR A 26 7.67 -6.23 -12.12
N PHE A 27 7.09 -6.45 -10.95
CA PHE A 27 7.76 -6.38 -9.66
C PHE A 27 7.84 -7.79 -9.09
N ASN A 28 9.05 -8.35 -8.95
CA ASN A 28 9.26 -9.74 -8.58
C ASN A 28 10.19 -9.86 -7.36
N GLY A 29 9.67 -10.31 -6.22
CA GLY A 29 10.50 -10.50 -5.01
C GLY A 29 10.96 -9.19 -4.37
N VAL A 30 10.21 -8.09 -4.53
CA VAL A 30 10.64 -6.74 -4.11
C VAL A 30 9.99 -6.27 -2.81
N VAL A 31 10.66 -5.35 -2.12
CA VAL A 31 10.11 -4.52 -1.04
C VAL A 31 9.65 -3.18 -1.63
N ILE A 32 8.34 -2.95 -1.65
CA ILE A 32 7.76 -1.70 -2.13
C ILE A 32 7.82 -0.66 -1.02
N GLN A 33 8.52 0.44 -1.26
CA GLN A 33 8.62 1.56 -0.33
C GLN A 33 7.64 2.65 -0.71
N TYR A 34 6.68 2.92 0.17
CA TYR A 34 5.59 3.86 -0.09
C TYR A 34 5.35 4.79 1.11
N ALA A 35 5.41 6.10 0.88
CA ALA A 35 5.26 7.14 1.92
C ALA A 35 3.91 7.88 1.87
N GLY A 36 3.06 7.56 0.88
CA GLY A 36 1.73 8.18 0.73
C GLY A 36 1.66 9.25 -0.37
N GLY A 37 2.70 9.38 -1.20
CA GLY A 37 2.70 10.24 -2.37
C GLY A 37 1.79 9.72 -3.50
N PRO A 38 1.56 10.54 -4.55
CA PRO A 38 0.87 10.08 -5.74
C PRO A 38 1.67 8.96 -6.42
N VAL A 39 0.98 7.94 -6.90
CA VAL A 39 1.56 6.84 -7.68
C VAL A 39 0.57 6.40 -8.73
N GLU A 40 1.05 6.13 -9.94
CA GLU A 40 0.24 5.60 -11.03
C GLU A 40 0.85 4.29 -11.54
N MET A 41 0.03 3.26 -11.66
CA MET A 41 0.44 1.94 -12.15
C MET A 41 -0.59 1.43 -13.15
N GLU A 42 -0.18 1.28 -14.40
CA GLU A 42 -1.01 0.76 -15.49
C GLU A 42 -0.44 -0.58 -15.98
N GLY A 43 -1.26 -1.63 -16.02
CA GLY A 43 -0.85 -2.95 -16.55
C GLY A 43 0.34 -3.59 -15.83
N CYS A 44 0.66 -3.17 -14.60
CA CYS A 44 1.78 -3.71 -13.85
C CYS A 44 1.42 -5.03 -13.16
N HIS A 45 2.40 -5.92 -13.03
CA HIS A 45 2.26 -7.21 -12.37
C HIS A 45 3.13 -7.27 -11.11
N MET A 46 2.55 -7.79 -10.02
CA MET A 46 3.20 -7.90 -8.71
C MET A 46 3.33 -9.39 -8.33
N ASN A 47 4.55 -9.91 -8.33
CA ASN A 47 4.88 -11.29 -7.98
C ASN A 47 5.71 -11.29 -6.70
N ASN A 48 5.18 -11.85 -5.61
CA ASN A 48 5.88 -11.97 -4.32
C ASN A 48 6.49 -10.63 -3.83
N PHE A 49 5.70 -9.80 -3.17
CA PHE A 49 6.15 -8.49 -2.68
C PHE A 49 5.88 -8.33 -1.18
N SER A 50 6.59 -7.39 -0.56
CA SER A 50 6.22 -6.83 0.73
C SER A 50 6.14 -5.30 0.65
N PHE A 51 5.39 -4.69 1.56
CA PHE A 51 5.34 -3.24 1.68
C PHE A 51 6.14 -2.77 2.89
N GLN A 52 6.86 -1.66 2.69
CA GLN A 52 7.45 -0.86 3.75
C GLN A 52 6.87 0.54 3.66
N PHE A 53 5.94 0.84 4.57
CA PHE A 53 5.38 2.19 4.66
C PHE A 53 6.37 3.15 5.34
N GLY A 54 6.48 4.35 4.80
CA GLY A 54 7.29 5.45 5.34
C GLY A 54 6.49 6.74 5.49
N GLY A 55 7.18 7.81 5.89
CA GLY A 55 6.63 9.17 5.93
C GLY A 55 5.31 9.31 6.71
N ASP A 56 4.46 10.22 6.24
CA ASP A 56 3.18 10.53 6.89
C ASP A 56 2.21 9.36 6.85
N LEU A 57 2.27 8.50 5.82
CA LEU A 57 1.49 7.28 5.76
C LEU A 57 1.84 6.34 6.92
N ALA A 58 3.12 6.10 7.19
CA ALA A 58 3.55 5.26 8.30
C ALA A 58 3.09 5.83 9.65
N HIS A 59 3.19 7.15 9.84
CA HIS A 59 2.72 7.80 11.07
C HIS A 59 1.21 7.67 11.25
N GLY A 60 0.43 7.87 10.19
CA GLY A 60 -1.03 7.69 10.21
C GLY A 60 -1.41 6.25 10.54
N MET A 61 -0.76 5.29 9.88
CA MET A 61 -0.98 3.85 10.12
C MET A 61 -0.64 3.45 11.55
N TYR A 62 0.49 3.92 12.07
CA TYR A 62 0.84 3.69 13.46
C TYR A 62 -0.17 4.31 14.43
N THR A 63 -0.68 5.51 14.13
CA THR A 63 -1.72 6.17 14.93
C THR A 63 -3.01 5.35 14.96
N LEU A 64 -3.48 4.86 13.82
CA LEU A 64 -4.68 4.01 13.76
C LEU A 64 -4.48 2.70 14.53
N TYR A 65 -3.30 2.10 14.43
CA TYR A 65 -2.94 0.92 15.22
C TYR A 65 -3.00 1.21 16.73
N GLN A 66 -2.49 2.35 17.20
CA GLN A 66 -2.55 2.72 18.62
C GLN A 66 -3.99 2.92 19.13
N LEU A 67 -4.88 3.43 18.27
CA LEU A 67 -6.27 3.70 18.64
C LEU A 67 -7.15 2.45 18.63
N PHE A 68 -6.93 1.56 17.64
CA PHE A 68 -7.89 0.50 17.32
C PHE A 68 -7.28 -0.92 17.33
N GLY A 69 -5.97 -1.04 17.56
CA GLY A 69 -5.25 -2.30 17.45
C GLY A 69 -5.26 -2.86 16.02
N THR A 70 -4.75 -4.08 15.88
CA THR A 70 -4.67 -4.76 14.57
C THR A 70 -6.03 -5.00 13.94
N GLU A 71 -7.01 -5.49 14.72
CA GLU A 71 -8.34 -5.82 14.18
C GLU A 71 -9.08 -4.59 13.67
N GLY A 72 -9.06 -3.49 14.42
CA GLY A 72 -9.72 -2.27 13.96
C GLY A 72 -9.02 -1.64 12.75
N MET A 73 -7.69 -1.73 12.67
CA MET A 73 -6.95 -1.32 11.47
C MET A 73 -7.35 -2.14 10.23
N LEU A 74 -7.51 -3.46 10.36
CA LEU A 74 -7.99 -4.31 9.27
C LEU A 74 -9.40 -3.95 8.83
N GLN A 75 -10.29 -3.59 9.76
CA GLN A 75 -11.64 -3.10 9.43
C GLN A 75 -11.61 -1.77 8.67
N ILE A 76 -10.74 -0.84 9.08
CA ILE A 76 -10.56 0.44 8.37
C ILE A 76 -10.10 0.17 6.94
N ILE A 77 -9.11 -0.70 6.73
CA ILE A 77 -8.63 -1.09 5.39
C ILE A 77 -9.77 -1.69 4.57
N ARG A 78 -10.56 -2.61 5.15
CA ARG A 78 -11.72 -3.21 4.48
C ARG A 78 -12.75 -2.19 4.05
N GLY A 79 -13.00 -1.15 4.86
CA GLY A 79 -13.90 -0.06 4.50
C GLY A 79 -13.50 0.69 3.23
N PHE A 80 -12.22 0.69 2.85
CA PHE A 80 -11.76 1.25 1.57
C PHE A 80 -11.89 0.28 0.39
N THR A 81 -11.68 -1.03 0.60
CA THR A 81 -11.65 -2.03 -0.48
C THR A 81 -13.00 -2.70 -0.76
N ASP A 82 -13.86 -2.80 0.24
CA ASP A 82 -15.21 -3.39 0.17
C ASP A 82 -16.16 -2.62 1.12
N PRO A 83 -16.59 -1.40 0.73
CA PRO A 83 -17.42 -0.56 1.58
C PRO A 83 -18.84 -1.13 1.71
N GLN A 84 -19.09 -1.90 2.77
CA GLN A 84 -20.44 -2.36 3.12
C GLN A 84 -21.11 -1.40 4.13
N PRO A 85 -22.40 -1.06 3.95
CA PRO A 85 -23.13 -0.26 4.92
C PRO A 85 -23.40 -1.07 6.20
N GLY A 86 -22.78 -0.69 7.32
CA GLY A 86 -23.04 -1.28 8.64
C GLY A 86 -21.88 -1.10 9.61
N GLN A 87 -22.19 -0.90 10.90
CA GLN A 87 -21.18 -0.84 11.96
C GLN A 87 -20.69 -2.27 12.24
N VAL A 88 -19.43 -2.58 11.89
CA VAL A 88 -18.79 -3.79 12.41
C VAL A 88 -18.50 -3.53 13.90
N PRO A 89 -19.08 -4.30 14.83
CA PRO A 89 -18.77 -4.14 16.24
C PRO A 89 -17.31 -4.53 16.47
N ILE A 90 -16.45 -3.54 16.71
CA ILE A 90 -15.07 -3.77 17.13
C ILE A 90 -15.11 -3.88 18.65
N ASP A 91 -14.88 -5.08 19.18
CA ASP A 91 -14.65 -5.27 20.61
C ASP A 91 -13.24 -4.78 20.95
N ILE A 92 -13.09 -3.46 21.12
CA ILE A 92 -11.82 -2.83 21.51
C ILE A 92 -11.60 -3.09 23.01
N ARG A 93 -11.21 -4.31 23.37
CA ARG A 93 -10.66 -4.57 24.71
C ARG A 93 -9.18 -4.21 24.67
N LYS A 94 -8.82 -3.13 25.35
CA LYS A 94 -7.44 -2.83 25.71
C LYS A 94 -6.99 -3.75 26.84
#